data_AF-A0A7Y4V7J9-F1
#
_entry.id   AF-A0A7Y4V7J9-F1
#
_cell.length_a   1.000
_cell.length_b   1.000
_cell.length_c   1.000
_cell.angle_alpha   90.00
_cell.angle_beta   90.00
_cell.angle_gamma   90.00
#
_symmetry.space_group_name_H-M   'P 1'
#
loop_
_entity.id
_entity.type
_entity.pdbx_description
1 polymer ?
#
loop_
_entity_poly.entity_id
_entity_poly.type
_entity_poly.pdbx_seq_one_letter_code
_entity_poly.pdbx_strand_id
1 'polypeptide(L)'
;MDKALEKKLLITEAKRVAVINAPSDLVRFEGRKDGPVDVLLVFVKNKEDVSMLVNQAISSLGSEGVLRFAYPKKSSGIKTDISRDSG
;
A
#
# COMPACT_ATOMS: atom_id res chain seq x y z
N MET A 1 -3.73 10.81 13.04
CA MET A 1 -3.01 9.57 12.69
C MET A 1 -1.99 9.27 13.78
N ASP A 2 -1.53 8.02 13.89
CA ASP A 2 -0.52 7.63 14.86
C ASP A 2 0.86 8.15 14.41
N LYS A 3 1.44 9.10 15.16
CA LYS A 3 2.72 9.74 14.82
C LYS A 3 3.87 8.74 14.66
N ALA A 4 3.82 7.58 15.31
CA ALA A 4 4.83 6.54 15.16
C ALA A 4 4.74 5.82 13.81
N LEU A 5 3.52 5.66 13.26
CA LEU A 5 3.30 5.03 11.96
C LEU A 5 3.73 5.95 10.81
N GLU A 6 3.43 7.26 10.89
CA GLU A 6 3.86 8.28 9.92
C GLU A 6 5.38 8.29 9.74
N LYS A 7 6.12 8.27 10.86
CA LYS A 7 7.59 8.24 10.86
C LYS A 7 8.15 6.95 10.23
N LYS A 8 7.54 5.80 10.50
CA LYS A 8 7.95 4.50 9.92
C LYS A 8 7.70 4.43 8.41
N LEU A 9 6.64 5.08 7.94
CA LEU A 9 6.29 5.13 6.52
C LEU A 9 6.98 6.29 5.78
N LEU A 10 7.74 7.15 6.47
CA LEU A 10 8.38 8.37 5.94
C LEU A 10 7.36 9.34 5.30
N ILE A 11 6.19 9.43 5.93
CA ILE A 11 5.10 10.31 5.53
C ILE A 11 5.30 11.64 6.26
N THR A 12 5.53 12.72 5.53
CA THR A 12 5.49 14.08 6.08
C THR A 12 4.05 14.60 6.02
N GLU A 13 3.70 15.60 6.83
CA GLU A 13 2.34 16.17 6.89
C GLU A 13 1.81 16.69 5.53
N ALA A 14 2.71 16.95 4.58
CA ALA A 14 2.37 17.41 3.23
C ALA A 14 2.01 16.26 2.26
N LYS A 15 2.25 14.99 2.62
CA LYS A 15 2.04 13.86 1.71
C LYS A 15 0.62 13.30 1.84
N ARG A 16 -0.12 13.29 0.73
CA ARG A 16 -1.37 12.54 0.59
C ARG A 16 -1.04 11.07 0.46
N VAL A 17 -1.61 10.27 1.34
CA VAL A 17 -1.41 8.83 1.34
C VAL A 17 -2.75 8.15 1.20
N ALA A 18 -2.83 7.09 0.40
CA ALA A 18 -4.01 6.24 0.31
C ALA A 18 -3.62 4.76 0.52
N VAL A 19 -4.64 3.96 0.83
CA VAL A 19 -4.52 2.52 1.03
C VAL A 19 -5.59 1.80 0.22
N ILE A 20 -5.21 0.75 -0.48
CA ILE A 20 -6.11 -0.10 -1.26
C ILE A 20 -6.03 -1.54 -0.74
N ASN A 21 -7.18 -2.21 -0.70
CA ASN A 21 -7.33 -3.63 -0.36
C ASN A 21 -6.81 -4.01 1.05
N ALA A 22 -6.84 -3.07 2.01
CA ALA A 22 -6.41 -3.35 3.37
C ALA A 22 -7.23 -4.47 4.01
N PRO A 23 -6.60 -5.37 4.79
CA PRO A 23 -7.31 -6.30 5.67
C PRO A 23 -8.30 -5.56 6.58
N SER A 24 -9.46 -6.17 6.84
CA SER A 24 -10.56 -5.54 7.59
C SER A 24 -10.23 -5.23 9.05
N ASP A 25 -9.20 -5.84 9.61
CA ASP A 25 -8.67 -5.57 10.95
C ASP A 25 -7.67 -4.40 10.97
N LEU A 26 -7.24 -3.93 9.79
CA LEU A 26 -6.24 -2.88 9.60
C LEU A 26 -6.92 -1.50 9.40
N VAL A 27 -7.84 -1.15 10.31
CA VAL A 27 -8.79 -0.01 10.21
C VAL A 27 -8.18 1.35 10.61
N ARG A 28 -6.87 1.58 10.41
CA ARG A 28 -6.23 2.82 10.94
C ARG A 28 -5.72 3.81 9.92
N PHE A 29 -5.98 3.58 8.64
CA PHE A 29 -5.47 4.44 7.59
C PHE A 29 -6.57 4.91 6.63
N GLU A 30 -7.28 5.96 7.05
CA GLU A 30 -8.12 6.73 6.13
C GLU A 30 -7.25 7.80 5.47
N GLY A 31 -6.67 7.42 4.35
CA GLY A 31 -5.96 8.35 3.49
C GLY A 31 -6.85 9.44 2.91
N ARG A 32 -6.32 10.63 2.62
CA ARG A 32 -7.06 11.63 1.83
C ARG A 32 -7.28 11.08 0.43
N LYS A 33 -8.55 10.86 0.06
CA LYS A 33 -8.98 10.21 -1.19
C LYS A 33 -9.08 11.16 -2.38
N ASP A 34 -8.95 12.46 -2.18
CA ASP A 34 -9.15 13.45 -3.24
C ASP A 34 -7.84 13.81 -3.96
N GLY A 35 -7.82 13.47 -5.25
CA GLY A 35 -6.75 13.74 -6.20
C GLY A 35 -5.54 12.78 -6.10
N PRO A 36 -4.53 12.99 -6.95
CA PRO A 36 -3.39 12.06 -7.07
C PRO A 36 -2.61 11.94 -5.76
N VAL A 37 -2.32 10.74 -5.27
CA VAL A 37 -1.63 10.58 -3.98
C VAL A 37 -0.11 10.54 -4.12
N ASP A 38 0.60 10.98 -3.09
CA ASP A 38 2.06 10.97 -3.02
C ASP A 38 2.58 9.60 -2.57
N VAL A 39 1.78 8.86 -1.80
CA VAL A 39 2.11 7.49 -1.37
C VAL A 39 0.86 6.62 -1.47
N LEU A 40 0.98 5.47 -2.12
CA LEU A 40 -0.08 4.48 -2.20
C LEU A 40 0.39 3.15 -1.64
N LEU A 41 -0.27 2.66 -0.59
CA LEU A 41 -0.03 1.34 -0.02
C LEU A 41 -1.10 0.37 -0.51
N VAL A 42 -0.70 -0.67 -1.23
CA VAL A 42 -1.62 -1.68 -1.77
C VAL A 42 -1.34 -3.01 -1.10
N PHE A 43 -2.34 -3.58 -0.44
CA PHE A 43 -2.22 -4.91 0.16
C PHE A 43 -2.53 -5.96 -0.90
N VAL A 44 -1.59 -6.88 -1.10
CA VAL A 44 -1.68 -7.97 -2.09
C VAL A 44 -1.29 -9.28 -1.42
N LYS A 45 -2.04 -10.34 -1.68
CA LYS A 45 -1.75 -11.68 -1.16
C LYS A 45 -0.91 -12.50 -2.13
N ASN A 46 -1.08 -12.30 -3.43
CA ASN A 46 -0.37 -13.04 -4.48
C ASN A 46 -0.11 -12.16 -5.72
N LYS A 47 0.60 -12.70 -6.71
CA LYS A 47 0.91 -12.01 -7.97
C LYS A 47 -0.32 -11.65 -8.81
N GLU A 48 -1.40 -12.40 -8.66
CA GLU A 48 -2.66 -12.11 -9.34
C GLU A 48 -3.32 -10.85 -8.79
N ASP A 49 -3.30 -10.64 -7.47
CA ASP A 49 -3.75 -9.40 -6.85
C ASP A 49 -2.94 -8.19 -7.35
N VAL A 50 -1.63 -8.34 -7.55
CA VAL A 50 -0.79 -7.28 -8.15
C VAL A 50 -1.30 -6.95 -9.55
N SER A 51 -1.52 -7.96 -10.38
CA SER A 51 -1.98 -7.78 -11.77
C SER A 51 -3.36 -7.12 -11.84
N MET A 52 -4.26 -7.46 -10.92
CA MET A 52 -5.60 -6.87 -10.84
C MET A 52 -5.59 -5.42 -10.35
N LEU A 53 -4.70 -5.07 -9.41
CA LEU A 53 -4.74 -3.78 -8.71
C LEU A 53 -3.75 -2.74 -9.25
N VAL A 54 -2.71 -3.15 -9.98
CA VAL A 54 -1.62 -2.25 -10.40
C VAL A 54 -2.11 -1.09 -11.27
N ASN A 55 -3.04 -1.34 -12.21
CA ASN A 55 -3.56 -0.29 -13.09
C ASN A 55 -4.35 0.77 -12.32
N GLN A 56 -5.23 0.34 -11.42
CA GLN A 56 -5.95 1.25 -10.52
C GLN A 56 -4.96 2.03 -9.64
N ALA A 57 -3.94 1.36 -9.11
CA ALA A 57 -2.96 1.96 -8.23
C ALA A 57 -2.14 3.06 -8.93
N ILE A 58 -1.63 2.78 -10.13
CA ILE A 58 -0.87 3.75 -10.94
C ILE A 58 -1.74 4.94 -11.31
N SER A 59 -3.00 4.72 -11.70
CA SER A 59 -3.92 5.82 -12.05
C SER A 59 -4.24 6.76 -10.89
N SER A 60 -4.04 6.30 -9.65
CA SER A 60 -4.30 7.07 -8.43
C SER A 60 -3.06 7.84 -7.94
N LEU A 61 -1.87 7.56 -8.47
CA LEU A 61 -0.62 8.17 -8.04
C LEU A 61 -0.36 9.50 -8.76
N GLY A 62 0.22 10.46 -8.03
CA GLY A 62 0.83 11.64 -8.66
C GLY A 62 2.08 11.27 -9.46
N SER A 63 2.56 12.18 -10.30
CA SER A 63 3.71 11.96 -11.18
C SER A 63 4.98 11.50 -10.45
N GLU A 64 5.16 11.94 -9.20
CA GLU A 64 6.29 11.57 -8.32
C GLU A 64 5.85 10.66 -7.16
N GLY A 65 4.69 10.02 -7.31
CA GLY A 65 4.07 9.21 -6.27
C GLY A 65 4.80 7.88 -6.06
N VAL A 66 4.81 7.41 -4.82
CA VAL A 66 5.44 6.13 -4.43
C VAL A 66 4.37 5.05 -4.26
N LEU A 67 4.44 4.00 -5.08
CA LEU A 67 3.67 2.77 -4.89
C LEU A 67 4.40 1.81 -3.95
N ARG A 68 3.70 1.27 -2.95
CA ARG A 68 4.22 0.22 -2.07
C ARG A 68 3.24 -0.96 -2.02
N PHE A 69 3.71 -2.15 -2.36
CA PHE A 69 2.97 -3.38 -2.13
C PHE A 69 3.29 -3.93 -0.73
N ALA A 70 2.24 -4.15 0.05
CA ALA A 70 2.30 -4.89 1.31
C ALA A 70 1.82 -6.32 1.05
N TYR A 71 2.69 -7.28 1.30
CA TYR A 71 2.41 -8.70 1.08
C TYR A 71 2.73 -9.54 2.31
N PRO A 72 2.11 -10.73 2.46
CA PRO A 72 2.39 -11.60 3.57
C PRO A 72 3.86 -12.02 3.60
N LYS A 73 4.52 -11.83 4.75
CA LYS A 73 5.88 -12.36 4.95
C LYS A 73 5.82 -13.89 4.97
N LYS A 74 6.89 -14.56 4.51
CA LYS A 74 7.04 -16.03 4.58
C LYS A 74 6.72 -16.62 5.97
N SER A 75 7.07 -15.92 7.05
CA SER A 75 6.85 -16.36 8.43
C SER A 75 5.43 -16.11 8.97
N SER A 76 4.52 -15.57 8.18
CA SER A 76 3.15 -15.23 8.62
C SER A 76 2.18 -16.41 8.64
N GLY A 77 2.54 -17.55 8.05
CA GLY A 77 1.64 -18.70 7.87
C GLY A 77 0.60 -18.52 6.77
N ILE A 78 0.49 -17.33 6.17
CA ILE A 78 -0.39 -17.05 5.03
C ILE A 78 0.29 -17.51 3.74
N LYS A 79 -0.40 -18.35 2.96
CA LYS A 79 0.06 -18.78 1.63
C LYS A 79 0.13 -17.59 0.66
N THR A 80 1.30 -17.40 0.05
CA THR A 80 1.59 -16.38 -0.97
C THR A 80 2.65 -16.92 -1.93
N ASP A 81 2.63 -16.46 -3.17
CA ASP A 81 3.66 -16.70 -4.20
C ASP A 81 4.60 -15.49 -4.39
N ILE A 82 4.50 -14.49 -3.50
CA ILE A 82 5.37 -13.30 -3.46
C ILE A 82 6.51 -13.51 -2.45
N SER A 83 7.68 -13.01 -2.81
CA SER A 83 8.88 -12.93 -1.98
C SER A 83 9.58 -11.58 -2.17
N ARG A 84 10.67 -11.33 -1.45
CA ARG A 84 11.48 -10.12 -1.63
C ARG A 84 11.98 -9.98 -3.08
N ASP A 85 12.30 -11.10 -3.71
CA ASP A 85 13.02 -11.13 -4.99
C ASP A 85 12.09 -11.53 -6.16
N SER A 86 10.81 -11.79 -5.89
CA SER A 86 9.83 -12.21 -6.91
C SER A 86 8.42 -11.82 -6.50
N GLY A 87 7.73 -11.05 -7.34
CA GLY A 87 6.39 -10.52 -7.11
C GLY A 87 5.86 -9.82 -8.36
#